data_AF-A0A2W6DVP6-F1
#
_entry.id   AF-A0A2W6DVP6-F1
#
_cell.length_a   1.000
_cell.length_b   1.000
_cell.length_c   1.000
_cell.angle_alpha   90.00
_cell.angle_beta   90.00
_cell.angle_gamma   90.00
#
_symmetry.space_group_name_H-M   'P 1'
#
loop_
_entity.id
_entity.type
_entity.pdbx_description
1 polymer ?
#
loop_
_entity_poly.entity_id
_entity_poly.type
_entity_poly.pdbx_seq_one_letter_code
_entity_poly.pdbx_strand_id
1 'polypeptide(L)'
;MTTHRRTHTSRTAHREPASATGRTPSMGPSDGKAIRLLLTVEEAADRLGIGRTLMYALVKDGEVESVHIGRLRRIPADALPRYLERLRSALPKLSDSAA
;
A
#
# COMPACT_ATOMS: atom_id res chain seq x y z
N MET A 1 32.02 50.19 27.55
CA MET A 1 31.04 49.62 28.50
C MET A 1 30.21 48.62 27.69
N THR A 2 30.58 47.34 27.57
CA THR A 2 30.54 46.23 28.57
C THR A 2 29.13 46.12 29.17
N THR A 3 28.33 45.11 28.82
CA THR A 3 28.42 43.77 29.43
C THR A 3 27.89 42.61 28.54
N HIS A 4 28.76 41.60 28.40
CA HIS A 4 28.59 40.13 28.31
C HIS A 4 27.44 39.44 27.51
N ARG A 5 27.82 38.64 26.49
CA ARG A 5 27.93 37.14 26.49
C ARG A 5 27.02 36.44 27.54
N ARG A 6 26.19 35.40 27.30
CA ARG A 6 26.38 34.17 26.52
C ARG A 6 25.16 33.20 26.63
N THR A 7 24.87 32.48 25.53
CA THR A 7 24.55 31.04 25.33
C THR A 7 23.45 30.23 26.05
N HIS A 8 22.94 29.29 25.23
CA HIS A 8 22.44 27.93 25.48
C HIS A 8 20.92 27.77 25.64
N THR A 9 20.27 27.26 24.60
CA THR A 9 19.83 25.86 24.67
C THR A 9 19.62 25.29 23.27
N SER A 10 20.57 24.49 22.83
CA SER A 10 20.32 23.49 21.80
C SER A 10 19.59 22.34 22.48
N ARG A 11 18.37 22.01 22.05
CA ARG A 11 17.83 20.66 22.22
C ARG A 11 16.96 20.27 21.04
N THR A 12 17.66 19.82 20.01
CA THR A 12 17.40 18.61 19.23
C THR A 12 16.06 17.92 19.49
N ALA A 13 15.21 17.85 18.47
CA ALA A 13 14.75 16.58 17.92
C ALA A 13 13.89 16.82 16.66
N HIS A 14 14.48 16.45 15.52
CA HIS A 14 13.83 15.93 14.31
C HIS A 14 12.30 15.89 14.29
N ARG A 15 11.71 16.60 13.32
CA ARG A 15 10.96 15.92 12.25
C ARG A 15 10.84 16.83 11.03
N GLU A 16 11.85 16.80 10.18
CA GLU A 16 11.67 17.20 8.79
C GLU A 16 10.49 16.40 8.21
N PRO A 17 9.49 17.04 7.57
CA PRO A 17 8.62 16.33 6.65
C PRO A 17 9.51 15.94 5.46
N ALA A 18 10.03 14.72 5.50
CA ALA A 18 10.78 14.12 4.42
C ALA A 18 10.01 14.33 3.11
N SER A 19 10.64 15.11 2.24
CA SER A 19 10.32 15.18 0.84
C SER A 19 10.20 13.76 0.29
N ALA A 20 8.99 13.36 -0.08
CA ALA A 20 8.76 12.20 -0.92
C ALA A 20 7.99 12.71 -2.12
N THR A 21 8.74 13.20 -3.10
CA THR A 21 8.30 13.22 -4.50
C THR A 21 7.91 11.80 -4.88
N GLY A 22 6.68 11.41 -4.57
CA GLY A 22 6.00 10.30 -5.21
C GLY A 22 5.71 10.71 -6.64
N ARG A 23 6.75 10.75 -7.48
CA ARG A 23 6.58 10.77 -8.93
C ARG A 23 5.92 9.43 -9.24
N THR A 24 4.59 9.42 -9.28
CA THR A 24 3.83 8.32 -9.86
C THR A 24 4.44 8.10 -11.25
N PRO A 25 4.93 6.89 -11.57
CA PRO A 25 5.25 6.61 -12.94
C PRO A 25 3.93 6.70 -13.70
N SER A 26 3.76 7.75 -14.50
CA SER A 26 2.76 7.82 -15.55
C SER A 26 3.01 6.61 -16.45
N MET A 27 2.24 5.54 -16.25
CA MET A 27 2.36 4.34 -17.07
C MET A 27 1.34 4.45 -18.18
N GLY A 28 1.81 4.83 -19.38
CA GLY A 28 1.10 4.54 -20.62
C GLY A 28 0.96 3.01 -20.82
N PRO A 29 0.14 2.57 -21.78
CA PRO A 29 -0.06 1.15 -22.04
C PRO A 29 1.28 0.58 -22.54
N SER A 30 1.88 -0.32 -21.76
CA SER A 30 3.09 -1.01 -22.17
C SER A 30 2.96 -2.47 -21.80
N ASP A 31 2.64 -3.21 -22.85
CA ASP A 31 2.69 -4.66 -22.98
C ASP A 31 4.04 -5.17 -22.47
N GLY A 32 4.02 -6.12 -21.52
CA GLY A 32 5.24 -6.69 -20.92
C GLY A 32 5.63 -6.12 -19.55
N LYS A 33 4.67 -5.96 -18.62
CA LYS A 33 4.94 -5.47 -17.26
C LYS A 33 5.70 -6.52 -16.44
N ALA A 34 6.95 -6.21 -16.07
CA ALA A 34 7.74 -7.02 -15.13
C ALA A 34 6.94 -7.35 -13.86
N ILE A 35 7.02 -8.60 -13.40
CA ILE A 35 6.30 -9.09 -12.21
C ILE A 35 6.88 -8.40 -10.97
N ARG A 36 6.20 -7.34 -10.51
CA ARG A 36 6.48 -6.74 -9.20
C ARG A 36 5.93 -7.66 -8.12
N LEU A 37 6.82 -8.11 -7.23
CA LEU A 37 6.46 -8.95 -6.06
C LEU A 37 5.64 -8.20 -5.02
N LEU A 38 5.84 -6.89 -4.93
CA LEU A 38 5.18 -6.01 -3.98
C LEU A 38 4.52 -4.86 -4.72
N LEU A 39 3.28 -4.58 -4.34
CA LEU A 39 2.42 -3.55 -4.91
C LEU A 39 2.16 -2.47 -3.86
N THR A 40 1.89 -1.26 -4.33
CA THR A 40 1.23 -0.26 -3.48
C THR A 40 -0.26 -0.62 -3.30
N VAL A 41 -0.92 0.00 -2.33
CA VAL A 41 -2.37 -0.17 -2.12
C VAL A 41 -3.15 0.25 -3.38
N GLU A 42 -2.72 1.32 -4.04
CA GLU A 42 -3.36 1.82 -5.27
C GLU A 42 -3.17 0.85 -6.44
N GLU A 43 -1.96 0.33 -6.65
CA GLU A 43 -1.71 -0.66 -7.70
C GLU A 43 -2.50 -1.96 -7.49
N ALA A 44 -2.68 -2.37 -6.24
CA ALA A 44 -3.49 -3.52 -5.91
C ALA A 44 -4.99 -3.27 -6.16
N ALA A 45 -5.48 -2.06 -5.84
CA ALA A 45 -6.84 -1.63 -6.15
C ALA A 45 -7.09 -1.65 -7.66
N ASP A 46 -6.16 -1.10 -8.44
CA ASP A 46 -6.23 -1.08 -9.90
C ASP A 46 -6.25 -2.50 -10.48
N ARG A 47 -5.42 -3.42 -9.94
CA ARG A 47 -5.39 -4.83 -10.38
C ARG A 47 -6.67 -5.59 -10.06
N LEU A 48 -7.33 -5.28 -8.94
CA LEU A 48 -8.62 -5.86 -8.58
C LEU A 48 -9.81 -5.14 -9.24
N GLY A 49 -9.59 -3.99 -9.87
CA GLY A 49 -10.64 -3.18 -10.47
C GLY A 49 -11.56 -2.51 -9.43
N ILE A 50 -11.06 -2.26 -8.22
CA ILE A 50 -11.84 -1.65 -7.13
C ILE A 50 -11.36 -0.24 -6.78
N GLY A 51 -12.24 0.55 -6.17
CA GLY A 51 -11.88 1.88 -5.68
C GLY A 51 -10.84 1.82 -4.56
N ARG A 52 -9.92 2.80 -4.52
CA ARG A 52 -8.87 2.93 -3.49
C ARG A 52 -9.43 2.86 -2.06
N THR A 53 -10.56 3.51 -1.82
CA THR A 53 -11.23 3.52 -0.50
C THR A 53 -11.57 2.11 -0.02
N LEU A 54 -12.12 1.28 -0.91
CA LEU A 54 -12.44 -0.11 -0.58
C LEU A 54 -11.16 -0.91 -0.34
N MET A 55 -10.13 -0.71 -1.16
CA MET A 55 -8.85 -1.39 -0.96
C MET A 55 -8.21 -1.05 0.40
N TYR A 56 -8.26 0.22 0.81
CA TYR A 56 -7.79 0.62 2.14
C TYR A 56 -8.61 0.00 3.26
N ALA A 57 -9.93 -0.15 3.10
CA ALA A 57 -10.78 -0.84 4.05
C ALA A 57 -10.39 -2.32 4.18
N LEU A 58 -10.26 -3.04 3.06
CA LEU A 58 -9.85 -4.46 3.07
C LEU A 58 -8.49 -4.69 3.74
N VAL A 59 -7.54 -3.78 3.52
CA VAL A 59 -6.21 -3.84 4.15
C VAL A 59 -6.28 -3.52 5.64
N LYS A 60 -7.16 -2.59 6.04
CA LYS A 60 -7.38 -2.22 7.44
C LYS A 60 -8.07 -3.36 8.20
N ASP A 61 -9.04 -4.01 7.57
CA ASP A 61 -9.82 -5.11 8.13
C ASP A 61 -9.03 -6.43 8.13
N GLY A 62 -7.88 -6.47 7.45
CA GLY A 62 -6.99 -7.64 7.40
C GLY A 62 -7.42 -8.70 6.38
N GLU A 63 -8.40 -8.40 5.53
CA GLU A 63 -8.88 -9.27 4.46
C GLU A 63 -7.83 -9.46 3.37
N VAL A 64 -7.08 -8.40 3.06
CA VAL A 64 -5.94 -8.45 2.14
C VAL A 64 -4.64 -8.35 2.92
N GLU A 65 -3.79 -9.36 2.75
CA GLU A 65 -2.46 -9.40 3.36
C GLU A 65 -1.64 -8.18 2.93
N SER A 66 -1.03 -7.51 3.90
CA SER A 66 -0.14 -6.39 3.64
C SER A 66 1.08 -6.47 4.55
N VAL A 67 2.23 -6.12 3.98
CA VAL A 67 3.53 -6.15 4.64
C VAL A 67 4.04 -4.73 4.84
N HIS A 68 4.66 -4.50 6.00
CA HIS A 68 5.34 -3.24 6.29
C HIS A 68 6.82 -3.36 5.96
N ILE A 69 7.31 -2.46 5.10
CA ILE A 69 8.74 -2.28 4.83
C ILE A 69 9.12 -0.92 5.39
N GLY A 70 9.61 -0.93 6.63
CA GLY A 70 9.87 0.29 7.41
C GLY A 70 8.59 1.11 7.56
N ARG A 71 8.55 2.29 6.94
CA ARG A 71 7.41 3.22 7.00
C ARG A 71 6.38 2.99 5.88
N LEU A 72 6.69 2.12 4.91
CA LEU A 72 5.86 1.88 3.74
C LEU A 72 5.00 0.64 3.95
N ARG A 73 3.71 0.76 3.63
CA ARG A 73 2.83 -0.40 3.48
C ARG A 73 2.90 -0.89 2.03
N ARG A 74 3.05 -2.20 1.85
CA ARG A 74 3.09 -2.89 0.55
C ARG A 74 2.18 -4.10 0.60
N ILE A 75 1.68 -4.49 -0.56
CA ILE A 75 0.79 -5.62 -0.73
C ILE A 75 1.53 -6.66 -1.57
N PRO A 76 1.77 -7.86 -1.04
CA PRO A 76 2.31 -8.95 -1.83
C PRO A 76 1.44 -9.24 -3.06
N ALA A 77 2.05 -9.48 -4.21
CA ALA A 77 1.30 -9.74 -5.43
C ALA A 77 0.47 -11.04 -5.35
N ASP A 78 0.92 -12.00 -4.54
CA ASP A 78 0.22 -13.25 -4.22
C ASP A 78 -0.94 -13.06 -3.22
N ALA A 79 -1.04 -11.92 -2.53
CA ALA A 79 -2.16 -11.63 -1.66
C ALA A 79 -3.49 -11.46 -2.44
N LEU A 80 -3.43 -10.94 -3.67
CA LEU A 80 -4.62 -10.73 -4.51
C LEU A 80 -5.29 -12.05 -4.92
N PRO A 81 -4.59 -13.03 -5.54
CA PRO A 81 -5.20 -14.31 -5.88
C PRO A 81 -5.71 -15.06 -4.64
N ARG A 82 -5.00 -15.02 -3.51
CA ARG A 82 -5.50 -15.60 -2.25
C ARG A 82 -6.80 -14.98 -1.78
N TYR A 83 -6.92 -13.66 -1.86
CA TYR A 83 -8.17 -12.96 -1.54
C TYR A 83 -9.32 -13.41 -2.46
N LEU A 84 -9.06 -13.54 -3.77
CA LEU A 84 -10.04 -14.05 -4.74
C LEU A 84 -10.45 -15.51 -4.45
N GLU A 85 -9.51 -16.37 -4.06
CA GLU A 85 -9.79 -17.76 -3.67
C GLU A 85 -10.70 -17.84 -2.45
N ARG A 86 -10.44 -16.99 -1.44
CA ARG A 86 -11.31 -16.86 -0.26
C ARG A 86 -12.71 -16.40 -0.66
N LEU A 87 -12.83 -15.38 -1.49
CA LEU A 87 -14.12 -14.91 -2.00
C LEU A 87 -14.88 -16.00 -2.76
N ARG A 88 -14.20 -16.74 -3.64
CA ARG A 88 -14.79 -17.86 -4.39
C ARG A 88 -15.25 -19.01 -3.50
N SER A 89 -14.53 -19.26 -2.40
CA SER A 89 -14.86 -20.32 -1.45
C SER A 89 -15.99 -19.91 -0.50
N ALA A 90 -16.08 -18.62 -0.15
CA ALA A 90 -17.12 -18.06 0.70
C ALA A 90 -18.45 -17.91 -0.04
N LEU A 91 -18.42 -17.73 -1.37
CA LEU A 91 -19.61 -17.82 -2.19
C LEU A 91 -20.12 -19.27 -2.18
N PRO A 92 -21.37 -19.54 -1.75
CA PRO A 92 -21.95 -20.85 -1.93
C PRO A 92 -21.87 -21.18 -3.41
N LYS A 93 -21.20 -22.30 -3.74
CA LYS A 93 -21.12 -22.80 -5.12
C LYS A 93 -22.53 -22.75 -5.68
N LEU A 94 -22.78 -21.85 -6.64
CA LEU A 94 -24.07 -21.73 -7.29
C LEU A 94 -24.24 -22.99 -8.14
N SER A 95 -24.72 -24.02 -7.45
CA SER A 95 -25.06 -25.36 -7.87
C SER A 95 -24.16 -26.04 -8.91
N ASP A 96 -23.49 -27.09 -8.45
CA ASP A 96 -23.48 -28.38 -9.13
C ASP A 96 -24.95 -28.87 -9.37
N SER A 97 -25.69 -28.20 -10.26
CA SER A 97 -27.04 -28.62 -10.67
C SER A 97 -27.35 -28.13 -12.08
N ALA A 98 -26.66 -28.70 -13.07
CA ALA A 98 -27.25 -28.89 -14.39
C ALA A 98 -26.44 -29.95 -15.17
N ALA A 99 -27.12 -31.07 -15.45
CA ALA A 99 -26.86 -32.13 -16.42
C ALA A 99 -25.81 -33.20 -16.06
#